data_AF-A0A6A5QTF6-F1
#
_entry.id   AF-A0A6A5QTF6-F1
#
_cell.length_a   1.000
_cell.length_b   1.000
_cell.length_c   1.000
_cell.angle_alpha   90.00
_cell.angle_beta   90.00
_cell.angle_gamma   90.00
#
_symmetry.space_group_name_H-M   'P 1'
#
loop_
_entity.id
_entity.type
_entity.pdbx_description
1 polymer ?
#
loop_
_entity_poly.entity_id
_entity_poly.type
_entity_poly.pdbx_seq_one_letter_code
_entity_poly.pdbx_strand_id
1 'polypeptide(L)'
;EYHAAEAAGFPDRNNTSPNVSAVVQSAPFNVSNALIVGCHFCGKVGQLSRCGGCKVAHYCSQDHQTVDRAAHKAFCNKVKKERTRLEAQEVTLRAHPGDSDTPPNAFAKGGEGYGRFWGYKGTRPYMKARYLFIDALLLINTKPAVEAALEHALDMLHLNHSDNQGMRTIIPALYLRLGRDQDCYNFLHWWFVKDHLDSCESDEDVMNTEVEYIWGDARFPVTEADAFQPVVGFLKEFFFTLPQLVSLTLVKVRMLIDMRNFYR
;
A
#
# COMPACT_ATOMS: atom_id res chain seq x y z
N GLU A 1 -20.32 -3.95 -17.71
CA GLU A 1 -18.96 -4.51 -17.91
C GLU A 1 -18.99 -5.83 -18.68
N TYR A 2 -19.77 -6.83 -18.25
CA TYR A 2 -19.93 -8.11 -18.97
C TYR A 2 -20.36 -7.95 -20.45
N HIS A 3 -21.39 -7.16 -20.75
CA HIS A 3 -21.84 -6.94 -22.12
C HIS A 3 -20.89 -6.09 -22.99
N ALA A 4 -19.95 -5.36 -22.38
CA ALA A 4 -18.93 -4.63 -23.12
C ALA A 4 -17.80 -5.56 -23.62
N ALA A 5 -17.59 -6.71 -22.94
CA ALA A 5 -16.61 -7.71 -23.34
C ALA A 5 -17.11 -8.59 -24.51
N GLU A 6 -18.41 -8.88 -24.57
CA GLU A 6 -19.04 -9.59 -25.71
C GLU A 6 -18.93 -8.80 -27.02
N ALA A 7 -19.22 -7.49 -26.98
CA ALA A 7 -19.13 -6.62 -28.15
C ALA A 7 -17.69 -6.42 -28.66
N ALA A 8 -16.68 -6.69 -27.83
CA ALA A 8 -15.26 -6.57 -28.16
C ALA A 8 -14.64 -7.86 -28.73
N GLY A 9 -15.44 -8.91 -28.98
CA GLY A 9 -14.98 -10.14 -29.64
C GLY A 9 -14.14 -11.06 -28.77
N PHE A 10 -14.27 -10.99 -27.44
CA PHE A 10 -13.64 -11.96 -26.56
C PHE A 10 -14.31 -13.34 -26.71
N PRO A 11 -13.54 -14.43 -26.89
CA PRO A 11 -14.11 -15.74 -27.16
C PRO A 11 -14.90 -16.28 -25.97
N ASP A 12 -16.08 -16.84 -26.27
CA ASP A 12 -16.93 -17.55 -25.31
C ASP A 12 -16.18 -18.76 -24.74
N ARG A 13 -16.02 -18.77 -23.40
CA ARG A 13 -15.29 -19.80 -22.67
C ARG A 13 -16.03 -21.13 -22.58
N ASN A 14 -17.28 -21.22 -23.06
CA ASN A 14 -18.08 -22.44 -23.02
C ASN A 14 -18.00 -23.29 -24.30
N ASN A 15 -17.25 -22.88 -25.33
CA ASN A 15 -17.09 -23.68 -26.53
C ASN A 15 -15.95 -24.71 -26.37
N THR A 16 -16.26 -25.86 -25.76
CA THR A 16 -15.34 -27.00 -25.67
C THR A 16 -15.46 -27.90 -26.90
N SER A 17 -14.60 -27.68 -27.90
CA SER A 17 -14.25 -28.71 -28.89
C SER A 17 -12.79 -29.14 -28.69
N PRO A 18 -12.48 -30.47 -28.68
CA PRO A 18 -11.17 -30.95 -28.32
C PRO A 18 -10.34 -31.25 -29.57
N ASN A 19 -9.39 -30.38 -29.92
CA ASN A 19 -8.09 -30.76 -30.49
C ASN A 19 -7.31 -29.51 -30.88
N VAL A 20 -6.16 -29.29 -30.25
CA VAL A 20 -4.83 -29.28 -30.87
C VAL A 20 -3.84 -29.22 -29.71
N SER A 21 -2.88 -30.14 -29.68
CA SER A 21 -1.69 -30.10 -28.83
C SER A 21 -0.84 -28.87 -29.16
N ALA A 22 -1.28 -27.70 -28.71
CA ALA A 22 -0.44 -26.52 -28.69
C ALA A 22 0.44 -26.63 -27.46
N VAL A 23 1.75 -26.79 -27.69
CA VAL A 23 2.75 -26.47 -26.67
C VAL A 23 2.51 -25.00 -26.30
N VAL A 24 1.78 -24.78 -25.20
CA VAL A 24 1.62 -23.44 -24.64
C VAL A 24 3.00 -23.07 -24.12
N GLN A 25 3.80 -22.45 -24.99
CA GLN A 25 4.89 -21.60 -24.55
C GLN A 25 4.22 -20.56 -23.66
N SER A 26 4.28 -20.80 -22.35
CA SER A 26 3.78 -19.87 -21.36
C SER A 26 4.54 -18.57 -21.61
N ALA A 27 3.88 -17.60 -22.23
CA ALA A 27 4.39 -16.24 -22.29
C ALA A 27 4.84 -15.89 -20.86
N PRO A 28 6.03 -15.27 -20.68
CA PRO A 28 6.45 -14.85 -19.36
C PRO A 28 5.31 -14.03 -18.77
N PHE A 29 4.83 -14.45 -17.60
CA PHE A 29 3.85 -13.68 -16.88
C PHE A 29 4.55 -12.39 -16.46
N ASN A 30 4.35 -11.35 -17.25
CA ASN A 30 4.85 -10.02 -16.93
C ASN A 30 4.01 -9.49 -15.78
N VAL A 31 4.56 -9.58 -14.58
CA VAL A 31 4.09 -8.79 -13.44
C VAL A 31 3.99 -7.34 -13.91
N SER A 32 2.83 -6.73 -13.73
CA SER A 32 2.59 -5.36 -14.21
C SER A 32 3.52 -4.38 -13.48
N ASN A 33 4.67 -4.07 -14.09
CA ASN A 33 5.55 -2.95 -13.72
C ASN A 33 5.00 -1.63 -14.26
N ALA A 34 3.67 -1.44 -14.22
CA ALA A 34 2.99 -0.31 -14.85
C ALA A 34 3.25 1.03 -14.15
N LEU A 35 4.04 1.08 -13.08
CA LEU A 35 4.43 2.34 -12.48
C LEU A 35 5.40 3.09 -13.39
N ILE A 36 5.06 4.34 -13.67
CA ILE A 36 5.95 5.24 -14.39
C ILE A 36 7.15 5.53 -13.49
N VAL A 37 8.32 5.02 -13.89
CA VAL A 37 9.63 5.27 -13.25
C VAL A 37 10.45 6.33 -13.99
N GLY A 38 10.08 6.65 -15.23
CA GLY A 38 10.75 7.62 -16.08
C GLY A 38 9.98 8.93 -16.23
N CYS A 39 10.23 9.62 -17.34
CA CYS A 39 9.44 10.78 -17.73
C CYS A 39 7.95 10.39 -17.85
N HIS A 40 7.07 11.16 -17.20
CA HIS A 40 5.62 10.94 -17.18
C HIS A 40 4.97 10.99 -18.57
N PHE A 41 5.62 11.67 -19.52
CA PHE A 41 5.15 11.76 -20.88
C PHE A 41 5.72 10.66 -21.80
N CYS A 42 7.06 10.52 -21.86
CA CYS A 42 7.71 9.63 -22.85
C CYS A 42 8.34 8.36 -22.26
N GLY A 43 8.30 8.16 -20.94
CA GLY A 43 8.87 7.00 -20.26
C GLY A 43 10.40 6.99 -20.14
N LYS A 44 11.13 7.92 -20.79
CA LYS A 44 12.60 7.96 -20.74
C LYS A 44 13.11 8.08 -19.30
N VAL A 45 14.02 7.20 -18.92
CA VAL A 45 14.75 7.24 -17.65
C VAL A 45 16.04 8.05 -17.78
N GLY A 46 16.57 8.57 -16.67
CA GLY A 46 17.80 9.37 -16.64
C GLY A 46 17.69 10.57 -15.71
N GLN A 47 18.27 11.69 -16.09
CA GLN A 47 18.12 12.95 -15.36
C GLN A 47 16.71 13.51 -15.59
N LEU A 48 15.90 13.52 -14.55
CA LEU A 48 14.51 13.97 -14.60
C LEU A 48 14.27 15.11 -13.59
N SER A 49 13.53 16.11 -14.03
CA SER A 49 13.05 17.20 -13.19
C SER A 49 11.67 16.86 -12.62
N ARG A 50 11.48 17.10 -11.32
CA ARG A 50 10.19 16.87 -10.66
C ARG A 50 9.21 17.98 -10.98
N CYS A 51 7.94 17.61 -11.14
CA CYS A 51 6.86 18.58 -11.18
C CYS A 51 6.83 19.41 -9.89
N GLY A 52 6.99 20.74 -9.98
CA GLY A 52 7.00 21.63 -8.81
C GLY A 52 5.68 21.65 -8.02
N GLY A 53 4.56 21.26 -8.64
CA GLY A 53 3.24 21.22 -7.99
C GLY A 53 2.99 19.93 -7.20
N CYS A 54 2.96 18.79 -7.89
CA CYS A 54 2.63 17.51 -7.27
C CYS A 54 3.85 16.81 -6.63
N LYS A 55 5.08 17.14 -7.06
CA LYS A 55 6.34 16.52 -6.61
C LYS A 55 6.48 15.02 -6.88
N VAL A 56 5.51 14.38 -7.52
CA VAL A 56 5.48 12.92 -7.76
C VAL A 56 5.49 12.52 -9.25
N ALA A 57 5.28 13.48 -10.17
CA ALA A 57 5.54 13.31 -11.60
C ALA A 57 6.91 13.88 -11.97
N HIS A 58 7.57 13.24 -12.94
CA HIS A 58 8.93 13.55 -13.36
C HIS A 58 8.99 13.75 -14.88
N TYR A 59 9.86 14.63 -15.37
CA TYR A 59 9.99 14.94 -16.79
C TYR A 59 11.44 15.10 -17.19
N CYS A 60 11.81 14.64 -18.39
CA CYS A 60 13.17 14.83 -18.91
C CYS A 60 13.42 16.24 -19.46
N SER A 61 12.36 17.02 -19.71
CA SER A 61 12.45 18.40 -20.20
C SER A 61 11.20 19.20 -19.83
N GLN A 62 11.31 20.54 -19.90
CA GLN A 62 10.19 21.47 -19.71
C GLN A 62 9.13 21.31 -20.83
N ASP A 63 9.54 20.91 -22.03
CA ASP A 63 8.63 20.67 -23.16
C ASP A 63 7.68 19.51 -22.86
N HIS A 64 8.20 18.38 -22.37
CA HIS A 64 7.38 17.23 -21.99
C HIS A 64 6.43 17.56 -20.84
N GLN A 65 6.86 18.39 -19.88
CA GLN A 65 5.97 18.87 -18.83
C GLN A 65 4.85 19.77 -19.40
N THR A 66 5.16 20.60 -20.40
CA THR A 66 4.20 21.51 -21.04
C THR A 66 3.15 20.75 -21.84
N VAL A 67 3.57 19.73 -22.60
CA VAL A 67 2.67 18.87 -23.37
C VAL A 67 1.77 18.05 -22.45
N ASP A 68 2.32 17.45 -21.39
CA ASP A 68 1.56 16.65 -20.42
C ASP A 68 0.64 17.49 -19.51
N ARG A 69 0.82 18.81 -19.49
CA ARG A 69 0.13 19.72 -18.56
C ARG A 69 -1.38 19.54 -18.59
N ALA A 70 -1.99 19.41 -19.76
CA ALA A 70 -3.45 19.30 -19.89
C ALA A 70 -3.99 18.03 -19.21
N ALA A 71 -3.35 16.88 -19.44
CA ALA A 71 -3.72 15.60 -18.84
C ALA A 71 -3.38 15.54 -17.34
N HIS A 72 -2.24 16.10 -16.94
CA HIS A 72 -1.74 16.03 -15.57
C HIS A 72 -2.39 17.04 -14.61
N LYS A 73 -2.88 18.19 -15.11
CA LYS A 73 -3.30 19.34 -14.28
C LYS A 73 -4.31 19.01 -13.19
N ALA A 74 -5.35 18.21 -13.50
CA ALA A 74 -6.40 17.88 -12.54
C ALA A 74 -5.83 17.10 -11.35
N PHE A 75 -5.05 16.05 -11.62
CA PHE A 75 -4.40 15.24 -10.60
C PHE A 75 -3.36 16.05 -9.81
N CYS A 76 -2.53 16.83 -10.51
CA CYS A 76 -1.54 17.70 -9.89
C CYS A 76 -2.17 18.67 -8.88
N ASN A 77 -3.27 19.32 -9.27
CA ASN A 77 -3.97 20.27 -8.41
C ASN A 77 -4.58 19.57 -7.18
N LYS A 78 -5.14 18.37 -7.35
CA LYS A 78 -5.68 17.59 -6.23
C LYS A 78 -4.60 17.21 -5.23
N VAL A 79 -3.46 16.69 -5.69
CA VAL A 79 -2.30 16.38 -4.83
C VAL A 79 -1.82 17.63 -4.09
N LYS A 80 -1.67 18.76 -4.79
CA LYS A 80 -1.24 20.02 -4.17
C LYS A 80 -2.23 20.47 -3.08
N LYS A 81 -3.52 20.43 -3.37
CA LYS A 81 -4.58 20.82 -2.43
C LYS A 81 -4.57 19.96 -1.17
N GLU A 82 -4.59 18.64 -1.31
CA GLU A 82 -4.66 17.75 -0.14
C GLU A 82 -3.34 17.75 0.64
N ARG A 83 -2.18 17.96 0.00
CA ARG A 83 -0.90 18.20 0.71
C ARG A 83 -0.98 19.43 1.60
N THR A 84 -1.41 20.57 1.06
CA THR A 84 -1.54 21.81 1.84
C THR A 84 -2.54 21.66 2.98
N ARG A 85 -3.64 20.92 2.75
CA ARG A 85 -4.60 20.60 3.81
C ARG A 85 -3.96 19.76 4.92
N LEU A 86 -3.23 18.71 4.57
CA LEU A 86 -2.52 17.86 5.53
C LEU A 86 -1.49 18.67 6.34
N GLU A 87 -0.65 19.45 5.67
CA GLU A 87 0.34 20.32 6.30
C GLU A 87 -0.31 21.29 7.30
N ALA A 88 -1.44 21.92 6.92
CA ALA A 88 -2.17 22.81 7.81
C ALA A 88 -2.75 22.08 9.05
N GLN A 89 -3.32 20.88 8.87
CA GLN A 89 -3.80 20.09 10.00
C GLN A 89 -2.65 19.65 10.91
N GLU A 90 -1.48 19.32 10.34
CA GLU A 90 -0.32 18.93 11.14
C GLU A 90 0.19 20.09 11.99
N VAL A 91 0.34 21.27 11.40
CA VAL A 91 0.78 22.48 12.13
C VAL A 91 -0.17 22.79 13.27
N THR A 92 -1.48 22.80 13.00
CA THR A 92 -2.50 23.03 14.04
C THR A 92 -2.41 22.00 15.15
N LEU A 93 -2.29 20.72 14.82
CA LEU A 93 -2.25 19.65 15.82
C LEU A 93 -0.96 19.66 16.64
N ARG A 94 0.20 19.98 16.03
CA ARG A 94 1.48 20.12 16.74
C ARG A 94 1.50 21.33 17.68
N ALA A 95 0.80 22.40 17.33
CA ALA A 95 0.70 23.60 18.16
C ALA A 95 -0.38 23.50 19.25
N HIS A 96 -1.20 22.44 19.24
CA HIS A 96 -2.28 22.28 20.20
C HIS A 96 -1.74 22.01 21.60
N PRO A 97 -2.12 22.78 22.63
CA PRO A 97 -1.58 22.63 23.99
C PRO A 97 -2.08 21.35 24.70
N GLY A 98 -3.04 20.65 24.10
CA GLY A 98 -3.77 19.53 24.68
C GLY A 98 -5.08 20.00 25.34
N ASP A 99 -6.11 19.15 25.27
CA ASP A 99 -7.39 19.30 25.93
C ASP A 99 -8.09 17.93 26.08
N SER A 100 -9.38 17.92 26.45
CA SER A 100 -10.16 16.69 26.61
C SER A 100 -10.31 15.85 25.33
N ASP A 101 -10.24 16.48 24.15
CA ASP A 101 -10.46 15.84 22.85
C ASP A 101 -9.17 15.70 22.03
N THR A 102 -8.04 16.24 22.52
CA THR A 102 -6.75 16.29 21.84
C THR A 102 -5.60 16.08 22.83
N PRO A 103 -4.78 15.04 22.69
CA PRO A 103 -3.68 14.80 23.62
C PRO A 103 -2.58 15.86 23.43
N PRO A 104 -1.92 16.32 24.51
CA PRO A 104 -0.74 17.19 24.40
C PRO A 104 0.37 16.44 23.68
N ASN A 105 1.14 17.13 22.84
CA ASN A 105 2.21 16.54 22.04
C ASN A 105 1.76 15.27 21.29
N ALA A 106 0.61 15.31 20.60
CA ALA A 106 -0.07 14.14 20.04
C ALA A 106 0.84 13.16 19.25
N PHE A 107 1.91 13.64 18.62
CA PHE A 107 2.85 12.83 17.83
C PHE A 107 4.01 12.21 18.63
N ALA A 108 4.15 12.51 19.92
CA ALA A 108 5.24 12.00 20.75
C ALA A 108 5.11 10.48 20.89
N LYS A 109 6.15 9.74 20.49
CA LYS A 109 6.20 8.27 20.65
C LYS A 109 6.06 7.91 22.12
N GLY A 110 5.16 6.96 22.43
CA GLY A 110 4.84 6.57 23.81
C GLY A 110 3.98 7.56 24.59
N GLY A 111 3.62 8.71 23.99
CA GLY A 111 2.66 9.65 24.57
C GLY A 111 1.22 9.17 24.41
N GLU A 112 0.29 9.79 25.16
CA GLU A 112 -1.12 9.38 25.24
C GLU A 112 -1.83 9.26 23.88
N GLY A 113 -1.46 10.13 22.93
CA GLY A 113 -2.03 10.13 21.59
C GLY A 113 -1.49 9.03 20.67
N TYR A 114 -0.25 8.58 20.86
CA TYR A 114 0.43 7.70 19.91
C TYR A 114 -0.29 6.35 19.81
N GLY A 115 -0.55 5.89 18.59
CA GLY A 115 -1.34 4.67 18.32
C GLY A 115 -2.84 4.81 18.59
N ARG A 116 -3.32 5.93 19.15
CA ARG A 116 -4.70 6.15 19.61
C ARG A 116 -5.40 7.33 18.94
N PHE A 117 -4.90 7.83 17.81
CA PHE A 117 -5.43 9.03 17.17
C PHE A 117 -6.95 8.95 16.99
N TRP A 118 -7.50 7.83 16.55
CA TRP A 118 -8.96 7.77 16.32
C TRP A 118 -9.82 7.93 17.58
N GLY A 119 -9.28 7.63 18.76
CA GLY A 119 -9.95 7.87 20.05
C GLY A 119 -10.19 9.36 20.33
N TYR A 120 -9.28 10.22 19.88
CA TYR A 120 -9.29 11.66 20.13
C TYR A 120 -9.93 12.43 18.97
N LYS A 121 -11.06 13.09 19.22
CA LYS A 121 -11.81 13.82 18.18
C LYS A 121 -10.95 14.90 17.51
N GLY A 122 -10.07 15.56 18.26
CA GLY A 122 -9.20 16.62 17.76
C GLY A 122 -8.13 16.15 16.76
N THR A 123 -7.75 14.87 16.77
CA THR A 123 -6.76 14.34 15.81
C THR A 123 -7.40 13.79 14.52
N ARG A 124 -8.71 13.50 14.53
CA ARG A 124 -9.42 12.93 13.37
C ARG A 124 -9.34 13.80 12.11
N PRO A 125 -9.42 15.15 12.17
CA PRO A 125 -9.23 15.99 11.00
C PRO A 125 -7.89 15.77 10.29
N TYR A 126 -6.80 15.59 11.06
CA TYR A 126 -5.48 15.26 10.54
C TYR A 126 -5.47 13.91 9.83
N MET A 127 -6.00 12.87 10.49
CA MET A 127 -6.04 11.51 9.96
C MET A 127 -6.90 11.41 8.67
N LYS A 128 -8.00 12.17 8.61
CA LYS A 128 -8.82 12.30 7.39
C LYS A 128 -8.07 13.03 6.27
N ALA A 129 -7.35 14.11 6.59
CA ALA A 129 -6.55 14.83 5.60
C ALA A 129 -5.42 13.96 5.03
N ARG A 130 -4.78 13.14 5.87
CA ARG A 130 -3.72 12.21 5.45
C ARG A 130 -4.26 11.12 4.53
N TYR A 131 -5.42 10.54 4.84
CA TYR A 131 -6.12 9.61 3.93
C TYR A 131 -6.43 10.23 2.57
N LEU A 132 -7.00 11.44 2.54
CA LEU A 132 -7.33 12.11 1.29
C LEU A 132 -6.08 12.47 0.47
N PHE A 133 -4.96 12.69 1.13
CA PHE A 133 -3.68 12.88 0.45
C PHE A 133 -3.19 11.57 -0.20
N ILE A 134 -3.31 10.43 0.48
CA ILE A 134 -3.06 9.10 -0.11
C ILE A 134 -3.92 8.90 -1.36
N ASP A 135 -5.23 9.11 -1.27
CA ASP A 135 -6.13 9.01 -2.43
C ASP A 135 -5.69 9.90 -3.59
N ALA A 136 -5.29 11.14 -3.29
CA ALA A 136 -4.82 12.08 -4.31
C ALA A 136 -3.51 11.62 -4.97
N LEU A 137 -2.57 11.06 -4.20
CA LEU A 137 -1.32 10.52 -4.70
C LEU A 137 -1.57 9.34 -5.65
N LEU A 138 -2.45 8.42 -5.27
CA LEU A 138 -2.73 7.20 -6.03
C LEU A 138 -3.44 7.43 -7.37
N LEU A 139 -3.93 8.65 -7.64
CA LEU A 139 -4.41 9.06 -8.97
C LEU A 139 -3.27 9.25 -9.99
N ILE A 140 -2.02 9.38 -9.54
CA ILE A 140 -0.84 9.50 -10.39
C ILE A 140 -0.10 8.18 -10.36
N ASN A 141 -0.03 7.50 -11.50
CA ASN A 141 0.52 6.14 -11.59
C ASN A 141 2.07 6.13 -11.72
N THR A 142 2.76 6.83 -10.81
CA THR A 142 4.24 6.88 -10.76
C THR A 142 4.76 6.14 -9.55
N LYS A 143 6.00 5.64 -9.64
CA LYS A 143 6.67 5.01 -8.48
C LYS A 143 6.74 5.94 -7.26
N PRO A 144 7.16 7.21 -7.39
CA PRO A 144 7.20 8.15 -6.26
C PRO A 144 5.84 8.45 -5.62
N ALA A 145 4.75 8.41 -6.39
CA ALA A 145 3.40 8.59 -5.83
C ALA A 145 2.99 7.40 -4.96
N VAL A 146 3.28 6.18 -5.40
CA VAL A 146 2.99 4.94 -4.66
C VAL A 146 3.88 4.81 -3.42
N GLU A 147 5.17 5.17 -3.52
CA GLU A 147 6.09 5.21 -2.38
C GLU A 147 5.59 6.17 -1.30
N ALA A 148 5.24 7.40 -1.68
CA ALA A 148 4.70 8.39 -0.74
C ALA A 148 3.35 7.94 -0.13
N ALA A 149 2.49 7.32 -0.93
CA ALA A 149 1.21 6.78 -0.44
C ALA A 149 1.43 5.65 0.58
N LEU A 150 2.39 4.76 0.33
CA LEU A 150 2.74 3.67 1.24
C LEU A 150 3.30 4.22 2.57
N GLU A 151 4.22 5.18 2.50
CA GLU A 151 4.77 5.85 3.70
C GLU A 151 3.66 6.45 4.56
N HIS A 152 2.74 7.21 3.95
CA HIS A 152 1.60 7.78 4.69
C HIS A 152 0.65 6.73 5.23
N ALA A 153 0.40 5.63 4.51
CA ALA A 153 -0.49 4.57 4.97
C ALA A 153 0.11 3.82 6.18
N LEU A 154 1.42 3.56 6.17
CA LEU A 154 2.14 2.95 7.29
C LEU A 154 2.14 3.86 8.52
N ASP A 155 2.46 5.15 8.34
CA ASP A 155 2.38 6.14 9.42
C ASP A 155 0.98 6.23 10.02
N MET A 156 -0.07 6.12 9.20
CA MET A 156 -1.44 6.14 9.69
C MET A 156 -1.75 4.93 10.59
N LEU A 157 -1.14 3.76 10.35
CA LEU A 157 -1.22 2.64 11.27
C LEU A 157 -0.45 2.91 12.56
N HIS A 158 0.76 3.50 12.49
CA HIS A 158 1.53 3.86 13.69
C HIS A 158 0.81 4.88 14.58
N LEU A 159 0.07 5.81 13.97
CA LEU A 159 -0.71 6.80 14.72
C LEU A 159 -2.06 6.24 15.20
N ASN A 160 -2.55 5.15 14.60
CA ASN A 160 -3.85 4.57 14.90
C ASN A 160 -3.86 3.04 14.73
N HIS A 161 -3.45 2.33 15.78
CA HIS A 161 -3.32 0.86 15.78
C HIS A 161 -4.65 0.14 15.53
N SER A 162 -5.77 0.75 15.94
CA SER A 162 -7.12 0.21 15.69
C SER A 162 -7.55 0.25 14.21
N ASP A 163 -6.74 0.87 13.35
CA ASP A 163 -6.93 0.93 11.90
C ASP A 163 -8.38 1.23 11.46
N ASN A 164 -8.97 2.26 12.08
CA ASN A 164 -10.34 2.66 11.83
C ASN A 164 -10.58 3.21 10.41
N GLN A 165 -9.51 3.50 9.68
CA GLN A 165 -9.56 3.96 8.28
C GLN A 165 -9.19 2.86 7.28
N GLY A 166 -8.93 1.63 7.74
CA GLY A 166 -8.73 0.47 6.87
C GLY A 166 -7.44 0.48 6.07
N MET A 167 -6.38 1.13 6.55
CA MET A 167 -5.05 1.15 5.92
C MET A 167 -4.50 -0.26 5.68
N ARG A 168 -4.83 -1.22 6.56
CA ARG A 168 -4.43 -2.63 6.38
C ARG A 168 -4.94 -3.27 5.09
N THR A 169 -5.97 -2.70 4.47
CA THR A 169 -6.56 -3.22 3.22
C THR A 169 -5.85 -2.70 1.97
N ILE A 170 -5.21 -1.52 2.05
CA ILE A 170 -4.55 -0.90 0.89
C ILE A 170 -3.06 -1.19 0.85
N ILE A 171 -2.39 -1.30 2.00
CA ILE A 171 -0.94 -1.46 2.11
C ILE A 171 -0.41 -2.66 1.30
N PRO A 172 -1.02 -3.87 1.36
CA PRO A 172 -0.56 -5.00 0.55
C PRO A 172 -0.52 -4.71 -0.95
N ALA A 173 -1.54 -4.03 -1.49
CA ALA A 173 -1.58 -3.65 -2.88
C ALA A 173 -0.49 -2.62 -3.25
N LEU A 174 -0.15 -1.71 -2.33
CA LEU A 174 0.92 -0.74 -2.54
C LEU A 174 2.30 -1.42 -2.58
N TYR A 175 2.58 -2.36 -1.68
CA TYR A 175 3.79 -3.18 -1.73
C TYR A 175 3.91 -3.94 -3.06
N LEU A 176 2.83 -4.61 -3.50
CA LEU A 176 2.80 -5.34 -4.76
C LEU A 176 3.02 -4.45 -5.99
N ARG A 177 2.53 -3.21 -5.99
CA ARG A 177 2.77 -2.22 -7.05
C ARG A 177 4.23 -1.78 -7.12
N LEU A 178 4.92 -1.77 -5.98
CA LEU A 178 6.34 -1.44 -5.88
C LEU A 178 7.27 -2.64 -6.15
N GLY A 179 6.72 -3.83 -6.41
CA GLY A 179 7.49 -5.07 -6.55
C GLY A 179 8.10 -5.56 -5.23
N ARG A 180 7.57 -5.10 -4.10
CA ARG A 180 8.04 -5.44 -2.75
C ARG A 180 7.24 -6.63 -2.22
N ASP A 181 7.39 -7.78 -2.87
CA ASP A 181 6.54 -8.95 -2.64
C ASP A 181 6.76 -9.57 -1.25
N GLN A 182 8.01 -9.65 -0.79
CA GLN A 182 8.33 -10.13 0.57
C GLN A 182 7.74 -9.20 1.64
N ASP A 183 7.81 -7.88 1.45
CA ASP A 183 7.22 -6.93 2.40
C ASP A 183 5.70 -7.02 2.43
N CYS A 184 5.06 -7.25 1.28
CA CYS A 184 3.62 -7.55 1.21
C CYS A 184 3.29 -8.79 2.04
N TYR A 185 4.08 -9.86 1.89
CA TYR A 185 3.87 -11.11 2.61
C TYR A 185 4.07 -10.93 4.12
N ASN A 186 5.18 -10.33 4.52
CA ASN A 186 5.52 -9.98 5.90
C ASN A 186 4.39 -9.19 6.57
N PHE A 187 3.86 -8.17 5.88
CA PHE A 187 2.75 -7.37 6.38
C PHE A 187 1.47 -8.19 6.59
N LEU A 188 1.09 -9.02 5.61
CA LEU A 188 -0.09 -9.89 5.73
C LEU A 188 0.10 -10.93 6.85
N HIS A 189 1.29 -11.50 6.97
CA HIS A 189 1.62 -12.51 7.98
C HIS A 189 1.48 -11.92 9.39
N TRP A 190 2.12 -10.76 9.62
CA TRP A 190 2.01 -10.01 10.87
C TRP A 190 0.57 -9.70 11.26
N TRP A 191 -0.27 -9.28 10.30
CA TRP A 191 -1.63 -8.87 10.64
C TRP A 191 -2.58 -10.06 10.88
N PHE A 192 -2.34 -11.22 10.26
CA PHE A 192 -3.38 -12.26 10.15
C PHE A 192 -2.99 -13.67 10.56
N VAL A 193 -1.72 -14.00 10.81
CA VAL A 193 -1.33 -15.39 11.09
C VAL A 193 -1.11 -15.60 12.58
N LYS A 194 -2.13 -15.98 13.35
CA LYS A 194 -2.02 -16.14 14.80
C LYS A 194 -0.85 -17.01 15.29
N ASP A 195 -0.40 -18.00 14.52
CA ASP A 195 0.71 -18.88 14.91
C ASP A 195 2.04 -18.12 15.19
N HIS A 196 2.24 -16.89 14.69
CA HIS A 196 3.37 -16.04 15.11
C HIS A 196 3.21 -15.47 16.53
N LEU A 197 1.97 -15.30 16.99
CA LEU A 197 1.62 -14.92 18.35
C LEU A 197 1.73 -16.11 19.31
N ASP A 198 1.54 -17.34 18.84
CA ASP A 198 1.68 -18.51 19.70
C ASP A 198 3.17 -18.85 19.98
N SER A 199 4.11 -18.25 19.24
CA SER A 199 5.56 -18.32 19.55
C SER A 199 6.03 -17.37 20.66
N CYS A 200 5.19 -16.42 21.11
CA CYS A 200 5.37 -15.85 22.44
C CYS A 200 4.69 -16.79 23.43
N GLU A 201 5.40 -17.86 23.79
CA GLU A 201 4.96 -18.81 24.80
C GLU A 201 4.80 -18.06 26.12
N SER A 202 3.56 -17.88 26.56
CA SER A 202 3.14 -17.24 27.83
C SER A 202 3.23 -15.71 27.92
N ASP A 203 2.22 -15.13 28.58
CA ASP A 203 2.17 -13.71 28.98
C ASP A 203 3.38 -13.28 29.84
N GLU A 204 4.16 -14.24 30.36
CA GLU A 204 5.35 -14.01 31.19
C GLU A 204 6.62 -13.75 30.36
N ASP A 205 6.78 -14.34 29.17
CA ASP A 205 7.95 -14.11 28.31
C ASP A 205 7.84 -12.81 27.50
N VAL A 206 6.61 -12.33 27.25
CA VAL A 206 6.34 -11.01 26.63
C VAL A 206 6.81 -9.85 27.52
N MET A 207 6.87 -10.06 28.84
CA MET A 207 7.38 -9.09 29.81
C MET A 207 8.92 -8.97 29.81
N ASN A 208 9.64 -9.88 29.13
CA ASN A 208 11.10 -9.97 29.20
C ASN A 208 11.83 -9.55 27.92
N THR A 209 11.09 -9.22 26.86
CA THR A 209 11.61 -8.43 25.75
C THR A 209 11.35 -6.96 26.03
N GLU A 210 12.36 -6.09 25.99
CA GLU A 210 12.24 -4.61 26.13
C GLU A 210 11.29 -3.95 25.11
N VAL A 211 10.67 -4.74 24.23
CA VAL A 211 9.74 -4.35 23.19
C VAL A 211 8.35 -4.84 23.59
N GLU A 212 7.55 -3.94 24.17
CA GLU A 212 6.13 -4.16 24.43
C GLU A 212 5.44 -4.57 23.11
N TYR A 213 4.87 -5.77 23.08
CA TYR A 213 4.07 -6.23 21.95
C TYR A 213 2.85 -5.32 21.79
N ILE A 214 2.75 -4.62 20.66
CA ILE A 214 1.62 -3.75 20.37
C ILE A 214 0.95 -4.22 19.07
N TRP A 215 -0.13 -4.99 19.22
CA TRP A 215 -0.97 -5.41 18.09
C TRP A 215 -1.42 -4.18 17.28
N GLY A 216 -1.23 -4.23 15.95
CA GLY A 216 -1.54 -3.14 15.04
C GLY A 216 -0.44 -2.08 14.89
N ASP A 217 0.69 -2.21 15.61
CA ASP A 217 1.85 -1.36 15.39
C ASP A 217 2.65 -1.85 14.17
N ALA A 218 2.67 -1.04 13.12
CA ALA A 218 3.41 -1.34 11.89
C ALA A 218 4.93 -1.19 12.02
N ARG A 219 5.48 -0.89 13.22
CA ARG A 219 6.92 -0.89 13.50
C ARG A 219 7.51 -2.29 13.66
N PHE A 220 6.67 -3.30 13.85
CA PHE A 220 7.09 -4.70 14.04
C PHE A 220 6.57 -5.62 12.94
N PRO A 221 6.86 -5.37 11.64
CA PRO A 221 6.60 -6.42 10.68
C PRO A 221 7.49 -7.61 11.04
N VAL A 222 6.91 -8.81 11.08
CA VAL A 222 7.69 -10.05 10.98
C VAL A 222 8.63 -9.86 9.80
N THR A 223 9.93 -9.80 10.05
CA THR A 223 10.93 -9.77 8.98
C THR A 223 11.21 -11.21 8.58
N GLU A 224 11.39 -11.46 7.29
CA GLU A 224 11.67 -12.81 6.78
C GLU A 224 10.57 -13.86 7.06
N ALA A 225 9.29 -13.47 7.03
CA ALA A 225 8.21 -14.45 7.15
C ALA A 225 8.30 -15.48 6.01
N ASP A 226 8.23 -16.78 6.34
CA ASP A 226 8.37 -17.86 5.36
C ASP A 226 7.21 -17.81 4.36
N ALA A 227 7.48 -17.28 3.17
CA ALA A 227 6.50 -17.17 2.12
C ALA A 227 6.12 -18.52 1.49
N PHE A 228 6.78 -19.63 1.84
CA PHE A 228 6.41 -20.99 1.43
C PHE A 228 5.42 -21.67 2.39
N GLN A 229 5.21 -21.12 3.58
CA GLN A 229 4.30 -21.73 4.55
C GLN A 229 2.86 -21.87 3.98
N PRO A 230 2.11 -22.90 4.42
CA PRO A 230 0.72 -23.08 4.02
C PRO A 230 -0.14 -21.85 4.31
N VAL A 231 -1.08 -21.53 3.42
CA VAL A 231 -2.00 -20.39 3.61
C VAL A 231 -3.09 -20.64 4.65
N VAL A 232 -3.13 -21.84 5.24
CA VAL A 232 -4.19 -22.25 6.19
C VAL A 232 -4.29 -21.28 7.37
N GLY A 233 -3.15 -20.76 7.87
CA GLY A 233 -3.15 -19.74 8.93
C GLY A 233 -3.97 -18.50 8.57
N PHE A 234 -3.85 -18.01 7.32
CA PHE A 234 -4.60 -16.85 6.83
C PHE A 234 -6.09 -17.15 6.62
N LEU A 235 -6.46 -18.41 6.35
CA LEU A 235 -7.83 -18.83 6.06
C LEU A 235 -8.64 -19.18 7.32
N LYS A 236 -7.98 -19.36 8.47
CA LYS A 236 -8.65 -19.58 9.76
C LYS A 236 -9.34 -18.31 10.28
N GLU A 237 -8.85 -17.13 9.87
CA GLU A 237 -9.32 -15.85 10.39
C GLU A 237 -10.51 -15.28 9.60
N PHE A 238 -11.58 -14.93 10.31
CA PHE A 238 -12.80 -14.34 9.74
C PHE A 238 -12.64 -12.89 9.24
N PHE A 239 -11.46 -12.29 9.41
CA PHE A 239 -11.22 -10.86 9.18
C PHE A 239 -10.48 -10.55 7.86
N PHE A 240 -10.20 -11.55 7.02
CA PHE A 240 -9.59 -11.33 5.72
C PHE A 240 -10.56 -10.64 4.76
N THR A 241 -10.16 -9.47 4.28
CA THR A 241 -10.90 -8.77 3.23
C THR A 241 -10.50 -9.29 1.85
N LEU A 242 -11.40 -9.16 0.87
CA LEU A 242 -11.12 -9.56 -0.51
C LEU A 242 -9.81 -8.96 -1.08
N PRO A 243 -9.50 -7.65 -0.91
CA PRO A 243 -8.23 -7.09 -1.37
C PRO A 243 -7.00 -7.79 -0.80
N GLN A 244 -7.05 -8.21 0.47
CA GLN A 244 -5.94 -8.90 1.12
C GLN A 244 -5.78 -10.33 0.59
N LEU A 245 -6.89 -11.05 0.37
CA LEU A 245 -6.85 -12.38 -0.27
C LEU A 245 -6.27 -12.30 -1.68
N VAL A 246 -6.66 -11.29 -2.44
CA VAL A 246 -6.10 -11.02 -3.77
C VAL A 246 -4.61 -10.75 -3.66
N SER A 247 -4.16 -9.92 -2.71
CA SER A 247 -2.73 -9.66 -2.51
C SER A 247 -1.95 -10.92 -2.13
N LEU A 248 -2.43 -11.72 -1.18
CA LEU A 248 -1.80 -12.99 -0.80
C LEU A 248 -1.70 -13.94 -2.00
N THR A 249 -2.78 -14.07 -2.76
CA THR A 249 -2.82 -14.91 -3.97
C THR A 249 -1.79 -14.43 -4.99
N LEU A 250 -1.69 -13.11 -5.22
CA LEU A 250 -0.73 -12.53 -6.14
C LEU A 250 0.72 -12.80 -5.70
N VAL A 251 1.05 -12.69 -4.41
CA VAL A 251 2.37 -13.08 -3.90
C VAL A 251 2.67 -14.54 -4.24
N LYS A 252 1.76 -15.46 -3.89
CA LYS A 252 1.97 -16.91 -4.14
C LYS A 252 2.11 -17.24 -5.64
N VAL A 253 1.32 -16.58 -6.49
CA VAL A 253 1.41 -16.74 -7.96
C VAL A 253 2.73 -16.21 -8.49
N ARG A 254 3.17 -15.02 -8.06
CA ARG A 254 4.47 -14.45 -8.46
C ARG A 254 5.64 -15.35 -8.06
N MET A 255 5.65 -15.83 -6.82
CA MET A 255 6.66 -16.79 -6.34
C MET A 255 6.71 -18.07 -7.18
N LEU A 256 5.55 -18.66 -7.52
CA LEU A 256 5.50 -19.87 -8.35
C LEU A 256 6.11 -19.63 -9.74
N ILE A 257 5.86 -18.45 -10.31
CA ILE A 257 6.38 -18.06 -11.62
C ILE A 257 7.89 -17.86 -11.55
N ASP A 258 8.38 -17.19 -10.52
CA ASP A 258 9.81 -16.96 -10.30
C ASP A 258 10.56 -18.29 -10.11
N MET A 259 10.01 -19.21 -9.30
CA MET A 259 10.56 -20.56 -9.16
C MET A 259 10.61 -21.28 -10.50
N ARG A 260 9.54 -21.25 -11.28
CA ARG A 260 9.50 -21.88 -12.61
C ARG A 260 10.55 -21.29 -13.56
N ASN A 261 10.79 -19.99 -13.48
CA ASN A 261 11.80 -19.32 -14.28
C ASN A 261 13.23 -19.65 -13.82
N PHE A 262 13.44 -19.85 -12.50
CA PHE A 262 14.73 -20.28 -11.96
C PHE A 262 15.15 -21.68 -12.44
N TYR A 263 14.19 -22.59 -12.63
CA TYR A 263 14.44 -23.94 -13.12
C TYR A 263 14.61 -24.06 -14.66
N ARG A 264 14.48 -22.95 -15.40
CA ARG A 264 14.62 -22.92 -16.87
C ARG A 264 15.99 -22.37 -17.27
#